data_AF-A0A2A9G3Y0-F1
#
_entry.id   AF-A0A2A9G3Y0-F1
#
_cell.length_a   1.000
_cell.length_b   1.000
_cell.length_c   1.000
_cell.angle_alpha   90.00
_cell.angle_beta   90.00
_cell.angle_gamma   90.00
#
_symmetry.space_group_name_H-M   'P 1'
#
loop_
_entity.id
_entity.type
_entity.pdbx_description
1 polymer ?
#
loop_
_entity_poly.entity_id
_entity_poly.type
_entity_poly.pdbx_seq_one_letter_code
_entity_poly.pdbx_strand_id
1 'polypeptide(L)' 'MDTRKLILILLCIFLPPVAVYMEKGLNKDFLINLILTFFFFLPGTIHALWLTMK' A
#
# COMPACT_ATOMS: atom_id res chain seq x y z
N MET A 1 13.06 6.60 13.35
CA MET A 1 12.14 6.04 12.34
C MET A 1 12.96 5.14 11.44
N ASP A 2 12.63 3.86 11.38
CA ASP A 2 13.34 2.88 10.56
C ASP A 2 13.26 3.25 9.07
N THR A 3 14.39 3.22 8.36
CA THR A 3 14.49 3.54 6.93
C THR A 3 13.48 2.75 6.08
N ARG A 4 13.17 1.52 6.50
CA ARG A 4 12.18 0.64 5.85
C ARG A 4 10.76 1.23 5.86
N LYS A 5 10.34 1.84 6.97
CA LYS A 5 9.03 2.50 7.08
C LYS A 5 8.97 3.75 6.20
N LEU A 6 10.06 4.50 6.12
CA LEU A 6 10.16 5.65 5.23
C LEU A 6 9.98 5.25 3.75
N ILE A 7 10.64 4.16 3.33
CA ILE A 7 10.50 3.63 1.97
C ILE A 7 9.08 3.15 1.70
N LEU A 8 8.44 2.44 2.64
CA LEU A 8 7.06 1.98 2.51
C LEU A 8 6.04 3.13 2.42
N ILE A 9 6.24 4.20 3.19
CA ILE A 9 5.39 5.41 3.12
C ILE A 9 5.54 6.10 1.76
N LEU A 10 6.78 6.22 1.25
CA LEU A 10 7.03 6.77 -0.08
C LEU A 10 6.38 5.90 -1.17
N LEU A 11 6.51 4.58 -1.05
CA LEU A 11 5.88 3.60 -1.94
C LEU A 11 4.34 3.65 -1.85
N CYS A 12 3.74 3.86 -0.67
CA CYS A 12 2.29 3.97 -0.54
C CYS A 12 1.73 5.09 -1.42
N ILE A 13 2.46 6.21 -1.55
CA ILE A 13 2.03 7.39 -2.31
C ILE A 13 2.30 7.24 -3.80
N PHE A 14 3.41 6.61 -4.21
CA PHE A 14 3.75 6.45 -5.63
C PHE A 14 3.18 5.17 -6.24
N LEU A 15 3.35 4.04 -5.56
CA LEU A 15 2.91 2.71 -5.97
C LEU A 15 2.25 1.98 -4.78
N PRO A 16 1.02 2.37 -4.38
CA PRO A 16 0.29 1.75 -3.28
C PRO A 16 0.22 0.21 -3.34
N PRO A 17 -0.02 -0.46 -4.49
CA PRO A 17 -0.06 -1.91 -4.53
C PRO A 17 1.31 -2.57 -4.23
N VAL A 18 2.42 -1.92 -4.56
CA VAL A 18 3.76 -2.45 -4.25
C VAL A 18 4.04 -2.33 -2.75
N ALA A 19 3.64 -1.23 -2.12
CA ALA A 19 3.74 -1.07 -0.67
C ALA A 19 3.00 -2.18 0.08
N VAL A 20 1.76 -2.45 -0.32
CA VAL A 20 0.92 -3.51 0.25
C VAL A 20 1.52 -4.90 -0.01
N TYR A 21 2.07 -5.14 -1.19
CA TYR A 21 2.76 -6.39 -1.48
C TYR A 21 4.01 -6.59 -0.59
N MET A 22 4.77 -5.55 -0.30
CA MET A 22 5.94 -5.66 0.58
C MET A 22 5.56 -5.89 2.06
N GLU A 23 4.41 -5.37 2.51
CA GLU A 23 3.92 -5.53 3.89
C GLU A 23 3.15 -6.84 4.12
N LYS A 24 2.23 -7.19 3.21
CA LYS A 24 1.34 -8.37 3.34
C LYS A 24 1.65 -9.50 2.37
N GLY A 25 2.46 -9.30 1.34
CA GLY A 25 2.65 -10.26 0.25
C GLY A 25 1.46 -10.33 -0.72
N LEU A 26 1.39 -11.42 -1.49
CA LEU A 26 0.29 -11.73 -2.42
C LEU A 26 -0.92 -12.27 -1.63
N ASN A 27 -1.64 -11.36 -0.99
CA ASN A 27 -2.86 -11.66 -0.23
C ASN A 27 -4.07 -10.91 -0.80
N LYS A 28 -5.26 -11.17 -0.24
CA LYS A 28 -6.50 -10.47 -0.63
C LYS A 28 -6.37 -8.94 -0.54
N ASP A 29 -5.61 -8.44 0.44
CA ASP A 29 -5.35 -7.00 0.60
C ASP A 29 -4.60 -6.41 -0.61
N PHE A 30 -3.65 -7.14 -1.20
CA PHE A 30 -2.96 -6.71 -2.42
C PHE A 30 -3.94 -6.59 -3.59
N LEU A 31 -4.81 -7.59 -3.76
CA LEU A 31 -5.79 -7.59 -4.86
C LEU A 31 -6.83 -6.47 -4.69
N ILE A 32 -7.31 -6.25 -3.46
CA ILE A 32 -8.19 -5.14 -3.10
C ILE A 32 -7.50 -3.82 -3.42
N ASN A 33 -6.24 -3.66 -2.98
CA ASN A 33 -5.52 -2.41 -3.19
C ASN A 33 -5.20 -2.16 -4.67
N LEU A 34 -4.95 -3.21 -5.45
CA LEU A 34 -4.74 -3.15 -6.89
C LEU A 34 -6.02 -2.67 -7.60
N ILE A 35 -7.19 -3.23 -7.25
CA ILE A 35 -8.48 -2.83 -7.81
C ILE A 35 -8.84 -1.40 -7.38
N LEU A 36 -8.65 -1.05 -6.11
CA LEU A 36 -8.85 0.30 -5.61
C LEU A 36 -7.96 1.28 -6.36
N THR A 37 -6.66 1.01 -6.48
CA THR A 37 -5.74 1.90 -7.20
C THR A 37 -6.17 2.12 -8.66
N PHE A 38 -6.78 1.11 -9.30
CA PHE A 38 -7.25 1.18 -10.68
C PHE A 38 -8.55 2.00 -10.86
N PHE A 39 -9.51 1.88 -9.93
CA PHE A 39 -10.79 2.60 -9.99
C PHE A 39 -10.74 3.96 -9.29
N PHE A 40 -10.02 4.06 -8.17
CA PHE A 40 -9.90 5.21 -7.29
C PHE A 40 -8.55 5.19 -6.56
N PHE A 41 -7.57 5.95 -7.05
CA PHE A 41 -6.23 6.02 -6.48
C PHE A 41 -6.22 6.39 -4.98
N LEU A 42 -7.08 7.34 -4.58
CA LEU A 42 -7.17 7.88 -3.22
C LEU A 42 -7.50 6.83 -2.14
N PRO A 43 -8.57 6.03 -2.25
CA PRO A 43 -8.85 4.97 -1.28
C PRO A 43 -7.77 3.88 -1.29
N GLY A 44 -7.12 3.61 -2.43
CA GLY A 44 -5.99 2.68 -2.48
C GLY A 44 -4.77 3.18 -1.67
N THR A 45 -4.49 4.49 -1.71
CA THR A 45 -3.43 5.09 -0.90
C THR A 45 -3.76 4.99 0.59
N ILE A 46 -5.01 5.28 0.98
CA ILE A 46 -5.45 5.20 2.38
C ILE A 46 -5.40 3.76 2.89
N HIS A 47 -5.85 2.79 2.10
CA HIS A 47 -5.81 1.37 2.46
C HIS A 47 -4.36 0.88 2.64
N ALA A 48 -3.45 1.25 1.73
CA ALA A 48 -2.02 0.94 1.85
C ALA A 48 -1.38 1.55 3.11
N LEU A 49 -1.72 2.81 3.42
CA LEU A 49 -1.27 3.52 4.62
C LEU A 49 -1.78 2.85 5.89
N TRP A 50 -3.07 2.51 5.96
CA TRP A 50 -3.63 1.76 7.09
C TRP A 50 -2.85 0.46 7.28
N LEU A 51 -2.68 -0.31 6.21
CA LEU A 51 -2.00 -1.60 6.28
C LEU A 51 -0.56 -1.49 6.79
N THR A 52 0.17 -0.46 6.35
CA THR A 52 1.56 -0.18 6.74
C THR A 52 1.67 0.37 8.17
N MET A 53 0.65 1.08 8.66
CA MET A 53 0.60 1.62 10.02
C MET A 53 0.05 0.61 11.04
N LYS A 54 -0.53 -0.50 10.59
CA LYS A 54 -1.11 -1.55 11.43
C LYS A 54 -0.06 -2.58 11.82
#